data_AF-A0A357NEL9-F1
#
_entry.id   AF-A0A357NEL9-F1
#
_cell.length_a   1.000
_cell.length_b   1.000
_cell.length_c   1.000
_cell.angle_alpha   90.00
_cell.angle_beta   90.00
_cell.angle_gamma   90.00
#
_symmetry.space_group_name_H-M   'P 1'
#
loop_
_entity.id
_entity.type
_entity.pdbx_description
1 polymer ?
#
loop_
_entity_poly.entity_id
_entity_poly.type
_entity_poly.pdbx_seq_one_letter_code
_entity_poly.pdbx_strand_id
1 'polypeptide(L)'
;MQEEKIVRPANINVYSLRSTIAGLRENRALVETDTPVSPDLEFAGIQKSLDGGPATVFHRVQGYDHARFVMNLFACKDRIDAMFGFKGAQDRTKKIAEALRRPLKPVVVAGKDAPVQEVVHTENINVYDTIVPIRHTTLEAEATIGSGVSFLAGRFFDGGTHVGYNRMNFRWGNVGTFQVAPGSHIWMAMTKAYRQERIPITINFGLPPAVTLAAGAGFDYVILPYGCDELGIAGAIQGAPVEIVPAVSLDGAYAIANAEYVLEGYLDPTDRRYETKLSEETGEQGEHPFHPEWAGYMGKAYRAPTLHVTALTHRRLETRPFIQPMIVHGAEENAIQS
;
A
#
# COMPACT_ATOMS: atom_id res chain seq x y z
N MET A 1 -2.90 13.55 -23.44
CA MET A 1 -2.23 13.32 -22.16
C MET A 1 -2.19 14.64 -21.44
N GLN A 2 -2.75 14.73 -20.24
CA GLN A 2 -2.52 15.86 -19.33
C GLN A 2 -1.02 15.85 -19.00
N GLU A 3 -0.33 17.00 -19.05
CA GLU A 3 1.05 17.08 -18.57
C GLU A 3 1.07 16.65 -17.10
N GLU A 4 1.88 15.64 -16.77
CA GLU A 4 1.95 15.11 -15.40
C GLU A 4 2.52 16.19 -14.47
N LYS A 5 1.84 16.45 -13.36
CA LYS A 5 2.24 17.49 -12.41
C LYS A 5 3.63 17.18 -11.84
N ILE A 6 4.35 18.24 -11.50
CA ILE A 6 5.71 18.17 -10.98
C ILE A 6 5.68 18.44 -9.48
N VAL A 7 5.96 17.40 -8.68
CA VAL A 7 6.24 17.51 -7.25
C VAL A 7 7.69 17.06 -7.05
N ARG A 8 8.60 18.04 -7.00
CA ARG A 8 10.05 17.83 -6.98
C ARG A 8 10.64 18.49 -5.73
N PRO A 9 10.62 17.82 -4.56
CA PRO A 9 11.38 18.29 -3.39
C PRO A 9 12.90 18.23 -3.65
N ALA A 10 13.33 17.46 -4.66
CA ALA A 10 14.69 17.42 -5.20
C ALA A 10 14.69 17.10 -6.71
N ASN A 11 15.63 16.27 -7.19
CA ASN A 11 15.81 15.98 -8.62
C ASN A 11 14.81 14.95 -9.18
N ILE A 12 14.08 14.23 -8.30
CA ILE A 12 13.13 13.18 -8.68
C ILE A 12 11.71 13.71 -8.51
N ASN A 13 10.85 13.52 -9.52
CA ASN A 13 9.42 13.85 -9.41
C ASN A 13 8.71 12.77 -8.61
N VAL A 14 8.26 13.08 -7.39
CA VAL A 14 7.58 12.15 -6.48
C VAL A 14 6.05 12.26 -6.53
N TYR A 15 5.49 12.96 -7.54
CA TYR A 15 4.04 13.14 -7.69
C TYR A 15 3.27 11.82 -7.82
N SER A 16 3.83 10.83 -8.52
CA SER A 16 3.27 9.48 -8.69
C SER A 16 4.39 8.43 -8.65
N LEU A 17 4.02 7.14 -8.51
CA LEU A 17 4.99 6.06 -8.67
C LEU A 17 5.66 6.10 -10.06
N ARG A 18 4.87 6.40 -11.11
CA ARG A 18 5.37 6.50 -12.49
C ARG A 18 6.41 7.60 -12.66
N SER A 19 6.11 8.80 -12.15
CA SER A 19 7.02 9.94 -12.24
C SER A 19 8.31 9.67 -11.45
N THR A 20 8.21 8.94 -10.35
CA THR A 20 9.36 8.55 -9.52
C THR A 20 10.27 7.59 -10.27
N ILE A 21 9.69 6.55 -10.87
CA ILE A 21 10.43 5.57 -11.69
C ILE A 21 11.07 6.28 -12.89
N ALA A 22 10.37 7.20 -13.55
CA ALA A 22 10.93 8.01 -14.62
C ALA A 22 12.14 8.83 -14.16
N GLY A 23 12.03 9.51 -13.01
CA GLY A 23 13.16 10.24 -12.43
C GLY A 23 14.33 9.34 -12.07
N LEU A 24 14.09 8.15 -11.49
CA LEU A 24 15.17 7.19 -11.20
C LEU A 24 15.87 6.70 -12.47
N ARG A 25 15.11 6.47 -13.56
CA ARG A 25 15.66 6.12 -14.88
C ARG A 25 16.55 7.23 -15.44
N GLU A 26 16.07 8.48 -15.42
CA GLU A 26 16.84 9.65 -15.87
C GLU A 26 18.15 9.83 -15.10
N ASN A 27 18.13 9.54 -13.79
CA ASN A 27 19.29 9.63 -12.90
C ASN A 27 20.18 8.36 -12.92
N ARG A 28 19.94 7.39 -13.81
CA ARG A 28 20.66 6.10 -13.88
C ARG A 28 20.69 5.34 -12.54
N ALA A 29 19.61 5.48 -11.77
CA ALA A 29 19.43 4.88 -10.45
C ALA A 29 18.35 3.78 -10.43
N LEU A 30 18.02 3.23 -11.61
CA LEU A 30 17.01 2.21 -11.82
C LEU A 30 17.59 1.05 -12.63
N VAL A 31 17.31 -0.19 -12.22
CA VAL A 31 17.51 -1.39 -13.01
C VAL A 31 16.17 -1.82 -13.61
N GLU A 32 16.16 -2.23 -14.87
CA GLU A 32 14.94 -2.70 -15.54
C GLU A 32 15.22 -4.00 -16.26
N THR A 33 14.23 -4.89 -16.29
CA THR A 33 14.36 -6.19 -16.96
C THR A 33 13.04 -6.65 -17.58
N ASP A 34 13.14 -7.27 -18.76
CA ASP A 34 12.06 -7.97 -19.43
C ASP A 34 12.00 -9.47 -19.09
N THR A 35 12.94 -9.98 -18.29
CA THR A 35 12.89 -11.36 -17.80
C THR A 35 11.63 -11.53 -16.93
N PRO A 36 10.75 -12.50 -17.25
CA PRO A 36 9.56 -12.75 -16.43
C PRO A 36 9.93 -13.17 -15.01
N VAL A 37 9.30 -12.55 -14.02
CA VAL A 37 9.44 -12.94 -12.60
C VAL A 37 8.16 -13.61 -12.11
N SER A 38 8.30 -14.71 -11.38
CA SER A 38 7.20 -15.38 -10.70
C SER A 38 6.84 -14.64 -9.40
N PRO A 39 5.55 -14.36 -9.14
CA PRO A 39 5.09 -13.88 -7.83
C PRO A 39 5.15 -14.96 -6.75
N ASP A 40 5.29 -16.24 -7.12
CA ASP A 40 5.47 -17.35 -6.18
C ASP A 40 6.95 -17.56 -5.89
N LEU A 41 7.40 -17.10 -4.71
CA LEU A 41 8.75 -17.24 -4.15
C LEU A 41 9.88 -16.51 -4.89
N GLU A 42 9.91 -16.54 -6.22
CA GLU A 42 11.02 -16.02 -7.02
C GLU A 42 11.23 -14.52 -6.79
N PHE A 43 10.18 -13.71 -6.93
CA PHE A 43 10.26 -12.27 -6.66
C PHE A 43 10.80 -12.00 -5.25
N ALA A 44 10.26 -12.72 -4.25
CA ALA A 44 10.66 -12.53 -2.86
C ALA A 44 12.13 -12.93 -2.61
N GLY A 45 12.57 -14.04 -3.19
CA GLY A 45 13.95 -14.50 -3.12
C GLY A 45 14.93 -13.54 -3.79
N ILE A 46 14.55 -12.97 -4.94
CA ILE A 46 15.35 -11.96 -5.64
C ILE A 46 15.43 -10.67 -4.81
N GLN A 47 14.29 -10.15 -4.34
CA GLN A 47 14.25 -8.93 -3.53
C GLN A 47 15.10 -9.08 -2.28
N LYS A 48 15.00 -10.22 -1.57
CA LYS A 48 15.80 -10.51 -0.38
C LYS A 48 17.29 -10.63 -0.68
N SER A 49 17.65 -11.28 -1.78
CA SER A 49 19.05 -11.42 -2.21
C SER A 49 19.69 -10.08 -2.60
N LEU A 50 18.86 -9.10 -2.94
CA LEU A 50 19.24 -7.75 -3.30
C LEU A 50 18.83 -6.73 -2.24
N ASP A 51 18.73 -7.13 -0.97
CA ASP A 51 18.48 -6.22 0.15
C ASP A 51 19.47 -5.04 0.14
N GLY A 52 18.95 -3.81 0.19
CA GLY A 52 19.77 -2.59 0.10
C GLY A 52 20.24 -2.26 -1.33
N GLY A 53 19.90 -3.09 -2.31
CA GLY A 53 20.32 -2.98 -3.70
C GLY A 53 19.61 -1.88 -4.50
N PRO A 54 19.73 -1.91 -5.85
CA PRO A 54 19.10 -0.92 -6.71
C PRO A 54 17.57 -1.04 -6.69
N ALA A 55 16.88 0.08 -6.94
CA ALA A 55 15.47 0.02 -7.30
C ALA A 55 15.36 -0.70 -8.65
N THR A 56 14.44 -1.66 -8.74
CA THR A 56 14.32 -2.52 -9.92
C THR A 56 12.88 -2.62 -10.39
N VAL A 57 12.68 -2.53 -11.70
CA VAL A 57 11.41 -2.80 -12.36
C VAL A 57 11.48 -4.11 -13.13
N PHE A 58 10.54 -5.02 -12.85
CA PHE A 58 10.26 -6.16 -13.70
C PHE A 58 9.11 -5.80 -14.64
N HIS A 59 9.39 -5.81 -15.93
CA HIS A 59 8.38 -5.52 -16.94
C HIS A 59 7.44 -6.69 -17.20
N ARG A 60 7.71 -7.91 -16.71
CA ARG A 60 6.86 -9.07 -16.95
C ARG A 60 6.65 -9.85 -15.66
N VAL A 61 5.40 -10.04 -15.28
CA VAL A 61 4.99 -10.82 -14.11
C VAL A 61 4.26 -12.07 -14.61
N GLN A 62 4.73 -13.25 -14.21
CA GLN A 62 4.14 -14.51 -14.68
C GLN A 62 2.68 -14.61 -14.25
N GLY A 63 1.79 -14.91 -15.20
CA GLY A 63 0.34 -15.00 -14.98
C GLY A 63 -0.40 -13.66 -15.03
N TYR A 64 0.29 -12.52 -15.16
CA TYR A 64 -0.29 -11.18 -15.08
C TYR A 64 0.32 -10.22 -16.12
N ASP A 65 -0.12 -10.32 -17.38
CA ASP A 65 0.48 -9.58 -18.51
C ASP A 65 0.37 -8.05 -18.39
N HIS A 66 -0.66 -7.56 -17.69
CA HIS A 66 -0.87 -6.14 -17.41
C HIS A 66 0.06 -5.60 -16.32
N ALA A 67 0.59 -6.44 -15.43
CA ALA A 67 1.29 -5.97 -14.26
C ALA A 67 2.80 -5.76 -14.51
N ARG A 68 3.36 -4.80 -13.78
CA ARG A 68 4.81 -4.62 -13.63
C ARG A 68 5.14 -4.55 -12.15
N PHE A 69 6.20 -5.22 -11.73
CA PHE A 69 6.66 -5.16 -10.34
C PHE A 69 7.76 -4.12 -10.16
N VAL A 70 7.70 -3.44 -9.02
CA VAL A 70 8.74 -2.52 -8.55
C VAL A 70 9.23 -3.05 -7.20
N MET A 71 10.54 -3.17 -7.04
CA MET A 71 11.16 -3.54 -5.76
C MET A 71 12.27 -2.57 -5.39
N ASN A 72 12.62 -2.55 -4.11
CA ASN A 72 13.75 -1.83 -3.52
C ASN A 72 13.71 -0.31 -3.72
N LEU A 73 12.50 0.25 -3.89
CA LEU A 73 12.32 1.69 -4.05
C LEU A 73 12.82 2.42 -2.80
N PHE A 74 12.49 1.90 -1.60
CA PHE A 74 12.94 2.43 -0.31
C PHE A 74 14.08 1.67 0.35
N ALA A 75 14.63 0.62 -0.29
CA ALA A 75 15.68 -0.21 0.33
C ALA A 75 17.00 0.52 0.63
N CYS A 76 17.20 1.75 0.12
CA CYS A 76 18.42 2.53 0.31
C CYS A 76 18.10 3.94 0.84
N LYS A 77 18.71 4.32 1.96
CA LYS A 77 18.52 5.64 2.59
C LYS A 77 18.96 6.80 1.70
N ASP A 78 20.05 6.65 0.96
CA ASP A 78 20.51 7.70 0.03
C ASP A 78 19.50 7.95 -1.09
N ARG A 79 18.78 6.90 -1.52
CA ARG A 79 17.70 7.03 -2.50
C ARG A 79 16.47 7.69 -1.88
N ILE A 80 16.10 7.36 -0.65
CA ILE A 80 15.05 8.08 0.08
C ILE A 80 15.41 9.56 0.20
N ASP A 81 16.64 9.86 0.60
CA ASP A 81 17.15 11.22 0.74
C ASP A 81 17.14 11.97 -0.60
N ALA A 82 17.51 11.31 -1.70
CA ALA A 82 17.44 11.86 -3.04
C ALA A 82 16.00 12.08 -3.54
N MET A 83 15.04 11.23 -3.15
CA MET A 83 13.62 11.39 -3.50
C MET A 83 13.00 12.61 -2.81
N PHE A 84 13.34 12.85 -1.55
CA PHE A 84 12.69 13.89 -0.73
C PHE A 84 13.59 15.11 -0.42
N GLY A 85 14.78 15.18 -1.00
CA GLY A 85 15.71 16.31 -0.81
C GLY A 85 16.27 16.42 0.60
N PHE A 86 16.46 15.29 1.29
CA PHE A 86 17.10 15.26 2.59
C PHE A 86 18.63 15.32 2.43
N LYS A 87 19.30 16.09 3.29
CA LYS A 87 20.76 16.23 3.28
C LYS A 87 21.47 15.16 4.14
N GLY A 88 20.76 14.09 4.49
CA GLY A 88 21.22 13.03 5.40
C GLY A 88 20.28 12.84 6.60
N ALA A 89 20.62 11.88 7.46
CA ALA A 89 19.74 11.41 8.54
C ALA A 89 19.22 12.52 9.47
N GLN A 90 20.09 13.44 9.90
CA GLN A 90 19.67 14.53 10.79
C GLN A 90 18.70 15.52 10.13
N ASP A 91 18.90 15.81 8.84
CA ASP A 91 18.00 16.69 8.07
C ASP A 91 16.64 16.00 7.85
N ARG A 92 16.67 14.70 7.50
CA ARG A 92 15.48 13.86 7.38
C ARG A 92 14.65 13.86 8.65
N THR A 93 15.25 13.57 9.82
CA THR A 93 14.54 13.59 11.10
C THR A 93 13.90 14.95 11.39
N LYS A 94 14.63 16.06 11.15
CA LYS A 94 14.10 17.42 11.38
C LYS A 94 12.92 17.75 10.47
N LYS A 95 13.02 17.43 9.18
CA LYS A 95 11.98 17.70 8.19
C LYS A 95 10.73 16.84 8.41
N ILE A 96 10.89 15.56 8.74
CA ILE A 96 9.76 14.70 9.12
C ILE A 96 9.09 15.27 10.39
N ALA A 97 9.86 15.67 11.40
CA ALA A 97 9.30 16.30 12.59
C ALA A 97 8.60 17.64 12.30
N GLU A 98 9.03 18.40 11.29
CA GLU A 98 8.31 19.59 10.82
C GLU A 98 7.01 19.23 10.10
N ALA A 99 7.03 18.21 9.24
CA ALA A 99 5.86 17.68 8.55
C ALA A 99 4.77 17.20 9.53
N LEU A 100 5.17 16.51 10.62
CA LEU A 100 4.28 16.12 11.71
C LEU A 100 3.57 17.33 12.37
N ARG A 101 4.27 18.46 12.51
CA ARG A 101 3.72 19.68 13.13
C ARG A 101 2.87 20.50 12.16
N ARG A 102 3.14 20.39 10.86
CA ARG A 102 2.55 21.23 9.80
C ARG A 102 2.12 20.35 8.61
N PRO A 103 1.15 19.44 8.79
CA PRO A 103 0.64 18.63 7.70
C PRO A 103 -0.01 19.51 6.63
N LEU A 104 0.19 19.14 5.36
CA LEU A 104 -0.47 19.76 4.21
C LEU A 104 -1.71 18.95 3.83
N LYS A 105 -2.88 19.41 4.28
CA LYS A 105 -4.16 18.72 4.04
C LYS A 105 -4.30 18.25 2.59
N PRO A 106 -4.77 17.01 2.36
CA PRO A 106 -4.98 16.51 1.01
C PRO A 106 -6.01 17.36 0.26
N VAL A 107 -5.88 17.39 -1.07
CA VAL A 107 -6.79 18.13 -1.96
C VAL A 107 -7.67 17.15 -2.72
N VAL A 108 -8.97 17.45 -2.76
CA VAL A 108 -9.93 16.65 -3.51
C VAL A 108 -9.89 17.06 -4.98
N VAL A 109 -9.69 16.10 -5.88
CA VAL A 109 -9.76 16.28 -7.34
C VAL A 109 -11.01 15.62 -7.91
N ALA A 110 -11.42 16.02 -9.11
CA ALA A 110 -12.51 15.39 -9.82
C ALA A 110 -12.07 14.03 -10.40
N GLY A 111 -13.01 13.09 -10.56
CA GLY A 111 -12.70 11.75 -11.10
C GLY A 111 -12.01 11.76 -12.47
N LYS A 112 -12.35 12.71 -13.34
CA LYS A 112 -11.69 12.90 -14.64
C LYS A 112 -10.19 13.26 -14.54
N ASP A 113 -9.78 13.82 -13.40
CA ASP A 113 -8.40 14.22 -13.10
C ASP A 113 -7.70 13.19 -12.20
N ALA A 114 -8.34 12.05 -11.91
CA ALA A 114 -7.81 10.96 -11.10
C ALA A 114 -7.50 9.73 -11.98
N PRO A 115 -6.23 9.50 -12.37
CA PRO A 115 -5.87 8.40 -13.25
C PRO A 115 -6.32 7.02 -12.75
N VAL A 116 -6.42 6.82 -11.44
CA VAL A 116 -6.86 5.54 -10.87
C VAL A 116 -8.31 5.19 -11.22
N GLN A 117 -9.14 6.16 -11.61
CA GLN A 117 -10.54 5.92 -12.01
C GLN A 117 -10.73 5.82 -13.52
N GLU A 118 -9.67 5.62 -14.31
CA GLU A 118 -9.79 5.43 -15.76
C GLU A 118 -10.61 4.18 -16.13
N VAL A 119 -10.56 3.14 -15.31
CA VAL A 119 -11.38 1.92 -15.43
C VAL A 119 -12.01 1.61 -14.09
N VAL A 120 -13.29 1.28 -14.09
CA VAL A 120 -14.10 1.01 -12.90
C VAL A 120 -14.84 -0.31 -13.07
N HIS A 121 -14.67 -1.22 -12.13
CA HIS A 121 -15.41 -2.48 -12.04
C HIS A 121 -16.26 -2.47 -10.76
N THR A 122 -17.56 -2.75 -10.88
CA THR A 122 -18.49 -2.81 -9.73
C THR A 122 -19.21 -4.16 -9.61
N GLU A 123 -18.97 -5.08 -10.54
CA GLU A 123 -19.64 -6.38 -10.62
C GLU A 123 -18.62 -7.48 -10.94
N ASN A 124 -18.92 -8.73 -10.55
CA ASN A 124 -18.10 -9.91 -10.82
C ASN A 124 -16.60 -9.74 -10.46
N ILE A 125 -16.33 -9.01 -9.38
CA ILE A 125 -14.96 -8.71 -8.96
C ILE A 125 -14.33 -9.97 -8.37
N ASN A 126 -13.26 -10.43 -9.00
CA ASN A 126 -12.28 -11.32 -8.39
C ASN A 126 -10.97 -10.55 -8.24
N VAL A 127 -10.57 -10.28 -7.00
CA VAL A 127 -9.45 -9.36 -6.71
C VAL A 127 -8.15 -9.87 -7.34
N TYR A 128 -7.91 -11.18 -7.29
CA TYR A 128 -6.70 -11.79 -7.85
C TYR A 128 -6.67 -11.89 -9.38
N ASP A 129 -7.71 -11.45 -10.10
CA ASP A 129 -7.60 -11.30 -11.55
C ASP A 129 -6.81 -10.02 -11.91
N THR A 130 -6.76 -9.03 -11.01
CA THR A 130 -6.13 -7.72 -11.27
C THR A 130 -4.99 -7.40 -10.31
N ILE A 131 -5.18 -7.64 -9.01
CA ILE A 131 -4.17 -7.38 -7.98
C ILE A 131 -3.35 -8.63 -7.77
N VAL A 132 -2.03 -8.52 -7.94
CA VAL A 132 -1.12 -9.67 -7.89
C VAL A 132 -0.70 -9.94 -6.44
N PRO A 133 -1.10 -11.08 -5.83
CA PRO A 133 -0.55 -11.51 -4.56
C PRO A 133 0.82 -12.16 -4.75
N ILE A 134 1.62 -12.25 -3.69
CA ILE A 134 2.92 -12.95 -3.71
C ILE A 134 2.98 -14.01 -2.60
N ARG A 135 3.88 -14.98 -2.75
CA ARG A 135 4.35 -15.82 -1.64
C ARG A 135 5.78 -15.44 -1.29
N HIS A 136 6.03 -15.24 0.00
CA HIS A 136 7.34 -14.83 0.52
C HIS A 136 8.22 -16.03 0.83
N THR A 137 7.63 -17.13 1.29
CA THR A 137 8.31 -18.31 1.81
C THR A 137 7.61 -19.61 1.39
N THR A 138 8.35 -20.71 1.41
CA THR A 138 7.81 -22.05 1.11
C THR A 138 6.82 -22.55 2.16
N LEU A 139 6.74 -21.92 3.33
CA LEU A 139 5.85 -22.31 4.42
C LEU A 139 4.41 -21.81 4.23
N GLU A 140 4.22 -20.73 3.48
CA GLU A 140 2.90 -20.20 3.16
C GLU A 140 2.17 -21.15 2.23
N ALA A 141 0.95 -21.56 2.55
CA ALA A 141 0.16 -22.43 1.67
C ALA A 141 -0.51 -21.67 0.52
N GLU A 142 -0.67 -20.35 0.65
CA GLU A 142 -1.42 -19.48 -0.26
C GLU A 142 -0.67 -18.15 -0.45
N ALA A 143 -0.88 -17.51 -1.59
CA ALA A 143 -0.35 -16.16 -1.84
C ALA A 143 -1.24 -15.11 -1.16
N THR A 144 -0.63 -14.00 -0.75
CA THR A 144 -1.35 -12.92 -0.07
C THR A 144 -0.97 -11.56 -0.65
N ILE A 145 -1.82 -10.56 -0.40
CA ILE A 145 -1.51 -9.17 -0.67
C ILE A 145 -0.89 -8.59 0.59
N GLY A 146 0.43 -8.36 0.58
CA GLY A 146 1.16 -7.79 1.74
C GLY A 146 1.31 -6.27 1.72
N SER A 147 1.25 -5.62 0.56
CA SER A 147 1.60 -4.19 0.38
C SER A 147 0.43 -3.26 0.07
N GLY A 148 -0.82 -3.67 0.34
CA GLY A 148 -1.97 -2.79 0.21
C GLY A 148 -1.99 -1.72 1.30
N VAL A 149 -2.10 -0.44 0.91
CA VAL A 149 -2.21 0.67 1.86
C VAL A 149 -3.68 1.02 2.06
N SER A 150 -4.19 0.73 3.24
CA SER A 150 -5.52 1.16 3.64
C SER A 150 -5.56 2.69 3.79
N PHE A 151 -6.64 3.31 3.35
CA PHE A 151 -6.88 4.74 3.49
C PHE A 151 -8.26 4.95 4.11
N LEU A 152 -8.27 5.61 5.27
CA LEU A 152 -9.47 5.94 6.03
C LEU A 152 -9.48 7.43 6.33
N ALA A 153 -10.63 8.09 6.18
CA ALA A 153 -10.75 9.53 6.41
C ALA A 153 -12.10 9.88 7.03
N GLY A 154 -12.24 11.14 7.44
CA GLY A 154 -13.51 11.69 7.91
C GLY A 154 -13.92 11.13 9.27
N ARG A 155 -15.22 10.89 9.46
CA ARG A 155 -15.79 10.55 10.78
C ARG A 155 -15.26 9.25 11.38
N PHE A 156 -14.80 8.31 10.55
CA PHE A 156 -14.22 7.05 11.00
C PHE A 156 -12.77 7.19 11.49
N PHE A 157 -12.21 8.39 11.40
CA PHE A 157 -10.89 8.74 11.89
C PHE A 157 -10.87 10.17 12.47
N ASP A 158 -11.90 10.54 13.24
CA ASP A 158 -12.03 11.82 13.96
C ASP A 158 -11.76 13.09 13.10
N GLY A 159 -12.04 13.02 11.79
CA GLY A 159 -11.84 14.11 10.83
C GLY A 159 -10.44 14.20 10.20
N GLY A 160 -9.50 13.39 10.67
CA GLY A 160 -8.16 13.25 10.10
C GLY A 160 -8.11 12.26 8.94
N THR A 161 -6.90 11.78 8.66
CA THR A 161 -6.65 10.73 7.65
C THR A 161 -5.69 9.69 8.19
N HIS A 162 -5.97 8.44 7.88
CA HIS A 162 -5.09 7.32 8.15
C HIS A 162 -4.62 6.67 6.86
N VAL A 163 -3.32 6.38 6.76
CA VAL A 163 -2.73 5.46 5.78
C VAL A 163 -1.89 4.39 6.48
N GLY A 164 -2.07 3.13 6.14
CA GLY A 164 -1.33 2.03 6.77
C GLY A 164 -1.30 0.76 5.95
N TYR A 165 -0.23 -0.04 6.09
CA TYR A 165 -0.16 -1.34 5.43
C TYR A 165 -1.04 -2.37 6.14
N ASN A 166 -1.81 -3.11 5.35
CA ASN A 166 -2.59 -4.24 5.85
C ASN A 166 -2.45 -5.41 4.90
N ARG A 167 -2.15 -6.58 5.47
CA ARG A 167 -2.11 -7.83 4.71
C ARG A 167 -3.52 -8.41 4.54
N MET A 168 -3.78 -8.97 3.37
CA MET A 168 -5.09 -9.49 2.99
C MET A 168 -4.97 -10.81 2.23
N ASN A 169 -5.98 -11.66 2.36
CA ASN A 169 -6.14 -12.87 1.53
C ASN A 169 -7.56 -12.96 0.96
N PHE A 170 -7.69 -12.90 -0.37
CA PHE A 170 -8.96 -12.89 -1.11
C PHE A 170 -9.32 -14.29 -1.63
N ARG A 171 -9.82 -15.15 -0.73
CA ARG A 171 -10.23 -16.52 -1.08
C ARG A 171 -11.65 -16.59 -1.67
N TRP A 172 -12.43 -15.50 -1.60
CA TRP A 172 -13.85 -15.47 -1.96
C TRP A 172 -14.17 -14.38 -2.99
N GLY A 173 -13.32 -14.22 -4.00
CA GLY A 173 -13.51 -13.26 -5.09
C GLY A 173 -13.34 -11.82 -4.62
N ASN A 174 -14.44 -11.17 -4.24
CA ASN A 174 -14.47 -9.78 -3.75
C ASN A 174 -14.42 -9.66 -2.22
N VAL A 175 -14.41 -10.78 -1.49
CA VAL A 175 -14.25 -10.78 -0.02
C VAL A 175 -12.89 -11.35 0.34
N GLY A 176 -12.16 -10.62 1.18
CA GLY A 176 -10.86 -11.03 1.70
C GLY A 176 -10.76 -10.85 3.19
N THR A 177 -9.92 -11.66 3.84
CA THR A 177 -9.49 -11.35 5.20
C THR A 177 -8.66 -10.06 5.20
N PHE A 178 -8.79 -9.29 6.27
CA PHE A 178 -8.09 -8.02 6.44
C PHE A 178 -7.40 -8.04 7.81
N GLN A 179 -6.08 -8.16 7.83
CA GLN A 179 -5.36 -8.23 9.10
C GLN A 179 -5.27 -6.84 9.72
N VAL A 180 -5.65 -6.78 11.00
CA VAL A 180 -5.63 -5.56 11.80
C VAL A 180 -4.73 -5.81 13.01
N ALA A 181 -3.58 -5.16 13.03
CA ALA A 181 -2.67 -5.23 14.17
C ALA A 181 -3.34 -4.64 15.43
N PRO A 182 -3.29 -5.31 16.60
CA PRO A 182 -3.81 -4.76 17.84
C PRO A 182 -3.18 -3.41 18.18
N GLY A 183 -3.99 -2.46 18.63
CA GLY A 183 -3.55 -1.10 18.94
C GLY A 183 -3.39 -0.19 17.73
N SER A 184 -3.58 -0.69 16.51
CA SER A 184 -3.50 0.14 15.31
C SER A 184 -4.66 1.12 15.17
N HIS A 185 -4.45 2.16 14.35
CA HIS A 185 -5.51 3.10 13.98
C HIS A 185 -6.74 2.41 13.39
N ILE A 186 -6.56 1.44 12.49
CA ILE A 186 -7.69 0.63 12.00
C ILE A 186 -8.30 -0.22 13.12
N TRP A 187 -7.51 -0.76 14.05
CA TRP A 187 -8.04 -1.48 15.20
C TRP A 187 -8.92 -0.59 16.09
N MET A 188 -8.50 0.64 16.33
CA MET A 188 -9.26 1.63 17.10
C MET A 188 -10.56 2.01 16.39
N ALA A 189 -10.51 2.26 15.08
CA ALA A 189 -11.69 2.55 14.27
C ALA A 189 -12.67 1.37 14.27
N MET A 190 -12.17 0.16 14.05
CA MET A 190 -12.93 -1.09 14.08
C MET A 190 -13.58 -1.35 15.43
N THR A 191 -12.86 -1.06 16.53
CA THR A 191 -13.39 -1.21 17.89
C THR A 191 -14.53 -0.21 18.15
N LYS A 192 -14.40 1.05 17.70
CA LYS A 192 -15.46 2.05 17.79
C LYS A 192 -16.72 1.64 16.99
N ALA A 193 -16.54 1.09 15.78
CA ALA A 193 -17.64 0.69 14.89
C ALA A 193 -18.21 -0.71 15.16
N TYR A 194 -17.65 -1.48 16.10
CA TYR A 194 -17.98 -2.89 16.31
C TYR A 194 -19.48 -3.10 16.57
N ARG A 195 -20.15 -3.90 15.71
CA ARG A 195 -21.61 -4.16 15.71
C ARG A 195 -22.50 -2.92 15.54
N GLN A 196 -21.93 -1.77 15.20
CA GLN A 196 -22.69 -0.56 14.91
C GLN A 196 -22.84 -0.38 13.41
N GLU A 197 -21.73 -0.47 12.69
CA GLU A 197 -21.69 -0.28 11.24
C GLU A 197 -20.40 -0.85 10.63
N ARG A 198 -20.40 -0.99 9.31
CA ARG A 198 -19.18 -1.32 8.55
C ARG A 198 -18.41 -0.05 8.23
N ILE A 199 -17.09 -0.16 8.15
CA ILE A 199 -16.21 0.98 7.90
C ILE A 199 -15.93 1.08 6.40
N PRO A 200 -16.34 2.16 5.70
CA PRO A 200 -15.94 2.38 4.32
C PRO A 200 -14.44 2.71 4.28
N ILE A 201 -13.69 1.95 3.49
CA ILE A 201 -12.23 2.04 3.42
C ILE A 201 -11.77 1.72 2.00
N THR A 202 -10.69 2.36 1.56
CA THR A 202 -10.05 2.04 0.28
C THR A 202 -8.68 1.44 0.51
N ILE A 203 -8.30 0.46 -0.31
CA ILE A 203 -6.96 -0.14 -0.32
C ILE A 203 -6.27 0.29 -1.60
N ASN A 204 -5.15 0.97 -1.48
CA ASN A 204 -4.52 1.70 -2.57
C ASN A 204 -3.15 1.07 -2.88
N PHE A 205 -2.85 0.91 -4.18
CA PHE A 205 -1.63 0.26 -4.67
C PHE A 205 -0.90 1.16 -5.67
N GLY A 206 0.43 1.07 -5.70
CA GLY A 206 1.26 1.85 -6.64
C GLY A 206 1.17 3.35 -6.39
N LEU A 207 1.61 3.79 -5.22
CA LEU A 207 1.32 5.11 -4.67
C LEU A 207 2.43 6.13 -4.93
N PRO A 208 2.12 7.44 -4.81
CA PRO A 208 3.17 8.44 -4.63
C PRO A 208 4.10 8.04 -3.47
N PRO A 209 5.44 8.09 -3.64
CA PRO A 209 6.39 7.59 -2.63
C PRO A 209 6.21 8.17 -1.24
N ALA A 210 5.77 9.43 -1.11
CA ALA A 210 5.53 10.03 0.20
C ALA A 210 4.42 9.32 0.98
N VAL A 211 3.38 8.84 0.28
CA VAL A 211 2.28 8.08 0.88
C VAL A 211 2.78 6.70 1.31
N THR A 212 3.56 6.03 0.46
CA THR A 212 4.22 4.75 0.77
C THR A 212 5.11 4.86 2.01
N LEU A 213 5.86 5.97 2.13
CA LEU A 213 6.71 6.26 3.29
C LEU A 213 5.87 6.49 4.56
N ALA A 214 4.85 7.35 4.49
CA ALA A 214 3.99 7.65 5.63
C ALA A 214 3.22 6.43 6.13
N ALA A 215 2.77 5.55 5.23
CA ALA A 215 2.01 4.36 5.59
C ALA A 215 2.79 3.35 6.46
N GLY A 216 4.12 3.34 6.40
CA GLY A 216 4.94 2.45 7.25
C GLY A 216 5.41 3.09 8.57
N ALA A 217 5.16 4.39 8.78
CA ALA A 217 5.30 5.02 10.11
C ALA A 217 4.16 4.62 11.07
N GLY A 218 3.22 3.80 10.59
CA GLY A 218 1.98 3.45 11.24
C GLY A 218 2.11 2.59 12.50
N PHE A 219 3.25 2.51 13.19
CA PHE A 219 3.34 1.98 14.57
C PHE A 219 3.80 3.03 15.60
N ASP A 220 4.09 4.25 15.15
CA ASP A 220 4.55 5.35 15.99
C ASP A 220 3.37 6.13 16.61
N TYR A 221 2.40 5.43 17.21
CA TYR A 221 1.16 6.05 17.70
C TYR A 221 1.34 7.03 18.86
N VAL A 222 2.53 7.07 19.47
CA VAL A 222 2.91 8.10 20.45
C VAL A 222 3.03 9.47 19.77
N ILE A 223 3.47 9.51 18.51
CA ILE A 223 3.64 10.75 17.73
C ILE A 223 2.58 10.93 16.64
N LEU A 224 1.88 9.86 16.26
CA LEU A 224 0.72 9.85 15.36
C LEU A 224 -0.53 9.45 16.17
N PRO A 225 -1.15 10.37 16.92
CA PRO A 225 -2.37 10.03 17.65
C PRO A 225 -3.53 9.78 16.69
N TYR A 226 -4.49 8.96 17.12
CA TYR A 226 -5.72 8.72 16.37
C TYR A 226 -6.40 10.04 16.00
N GLY A 227 -6.76 10.19 14.72
CA GLY A 227 -7.34 11.42 14.19
C GLY A 227 -6.34 12.44 13.64
N CYS A 228 -5.03 12.13 13.63
CA CYS A 228 -4.05 12.95 12.92
C CYS A 228 -4.22 12.86 11.39
N ASP A 229 -3.47 13.69 10.65
CA ASP A 229 -3.54 13.79 9.19
C ASP A 229 -2.29 13.15 8.57
N GLU A 230 -2.22 11.81 8.57
CA GLU A 230 -1.08 11.03 8.05
C GLU A 230 -0.83 11.29 6.56
N LEU A 231 -1.90 11.48 5.79
CA LEU A 231 -1.80 11.85 4.38
C LEU A 231 -1.31 13.30 4.21
N GLY A 232 -1.70 14.19 5.11
CA GLY A 232 -1.17 15.54 5.15
C GLY A 232 0.31 15.61 5.55
N ILE A 233 0.77 14.69 6.40
CA ILE A 233 2.20 14.51 6.71
C ILE A 233 2.96 14.08 5.45
N ALA A 234 2.43 13.11 4.68
CA ALA A 234 2.99 12.73 3.38
C ALA A 234 3.06 13.94 2.42
N GLY A 235 1.98 14.74 2.36
CA GLY A 235 1.94 15.98 1.57
C GLY A 235 3.04 16.97 1.97
N ALA A 236 3.24 17.17 3.28
CA ALA A 236 4.30 18.03 3.80
C ALA A 236 5.71 17.51 3.48
N ILE A 237 5.92 16.19 3.55
CA ILE A 237 7.20 15.54 3.19
C ILE A 237 7.56 15.79 1.71
N GLN A 238 6.60 15.64 0.79
CA GLN A 238 6.84 15.91 -0.64
C GLN A 238 6.75 17.39 -1.02
N GLY A 239 6.34 18.25 -0.09
CA GLY A 239 6.20 19.71 -0.30
C GLY A 239 4.95 20.12 -1.08
N ALA A 240 4.01 19.21 -1.32
CA ALA A 240 2.74 19.48 -2.02
C ALA A 240 1.63 18.57 -1.48
N PRO A 241 0.38 19.07 -1.36
CA PRO A 241 -0.75 18.23 -0.95
C PRO A 241 -0.89 16.95 -1.77
N VAL A 242 -1.23 15.85 -1.12
CA VAL A 242 -1.61 14.62 -1.82
C VAL A 242 -3.00 14.80 -2.41
N GLU A 243 -3.18 14.35 -3.65
CA GLU A 243 -4.46 14.41 -4.34
C GLU A 243 -5.29 13.16 -4.03
N ILE A 244 -6.53 13.38 -3.60
CA ILE A 244 -7.51 12.34 -3.33
C ILE A 244 -8.74 12.52 -4.22
N VAL A 245 -9.44 11.45 -4.51
CA VAL A 245 -10.66 11.44 -5.32
C VAL A 245 -11.77 10.75 -4.53
N PRO A 246 -13.03 11.22 -4.59
CA PRO A 246 -14.14 10.49 -3.99
C PRO A 246 -14.19 9.05 -4.53
N ALA A 247 -14.36 8.09 -3.63
CA ALA A 247 -14.58 6.70 -3.97
C ALA A 247 -15.84 6.56 -4.85
N VAL A 248 -15.79 5.67 -5.84
CA VAL A 248 -16.90 5.46 -6.80
C VAL A 248 -18.08 4.70 -6.19
N SER A 249 -17.83 3.84 -5.21
CA SER A 249 -18.86 2.98 -4.58
C SER A 249 -19.06 3.21 -3.09
N LEU A 250 -18.33 4.16 -2.48
CA LEU A 250 -18.39 4.42 -1.04
C LEU A 250 -18.66 5.89 -0.73
N ASP A 251 -19.82 6.17 -0.16
CA ASP A 251 -20.17 7.53 0.27
C ASP A 251 -19.24 8.02 1.39
N GLY A 252 -18.63 9.19 1.17
CA GLY A 252 -17.75 9.84 2.15
C GLY A 252 -16.36 9.19 2.31
N ALA A 253 -16.02 8.21 1.47
CA ALA A 253 -14.68 7.66 1.38
C ALA A 253 -13.92 8.25 0.19
N TYR A 254 -12.60 8.11 0.22
CA TYR A 254 -11.72 8.64 -0.80
C TYR A 254 -10.67 7.61 -1.18
N ALA A 255 -10.14 7.74 -2.39
CA ALA A 255 -9.01 6.99 -2.92
C ALA A 255 -7.84 7.95 -3.21
N ILE A 256 -6.61 7.45 -3.23
CA ILE A 256 -5.44 8.21 -3.65
C ILE A 256 -5.50 8.38 -5.17
N ALA A 257 -5.66 9.62 -5.66
CA ALA A 257 -5.98 9.87 -7.06
C ALA A 257 -4.92 9.34 -8.04
N ASN A 258 -3.64 9.39 -7.62
CA ASN A 258 -2.49 8.96 -8.40
C ASN A 258 -2.07 7.50 -8.18
N ALA A 259 -2.84 6.70 -7.45
CA ALA A 259 -2.62 5.27 -7.34
C ALA A 259 -2.66 4.56 -8.72
N GLU A 260 -2.13 3.35 -8.78
CA GLU A 260 -2.22 2.46 -9.95
C GLU A 260 -3.51 1.63 -9.90
N TYR A 261 -3.87 1.13 -8.71
CA TYR A 261 -5.09 0.35 -8.45
C TYR A 261 -5.67 0.72 -7.09
N VAL A 262 -7.00 0.62 -6.95
CA VAL A 262 -7.72 0.80 -5.70
C VAL A 262 -8.81 -0.25 -5.55
N LEU A 263 -8.90 -0.85 -4.36
CA LEU A 263 -10.05 -1.63 -3.92
C LEU A 263 -10.91 -0.76 -3.01
N GLU A 264 -12.18 -0.58 -3.33
CA GLU A 264 -13.13 0.16 -2.52
C GLU A 264 -14.08 -0.83 -1.85
N GLY A 265 -14.15 -0.82 -0.52
CA GLY A 265 -15.03 -1.72 0.19
C GLY A 265 -15.39 -1.31 1.61
N TYR A 266 -16.08 -2.22 2.26
CA TYR A 266 -16.48 -2.11 3.64
C TYR A 266 -15.71 -3.11 4.50
N LEU A 267 -14.96 -2.63 5.48
CA LEU A 267 -14.38 -3.46 6.54
C LEU A 267 -15.50 -3.84 7.53
N ASP A 268 -15.75 -5.13 7.66
CA ASP A 268 -16.74 -5.70 8.57
C ASP A 268 -16.04 -6.32 9.80
N PRO A 269 -16.15 -5.70 11.00
CA PRO A 269 -15.60 -6.27 12.22
C PRO A 269 -16.20 -7.62 12.65
N THR A 270 -17.41 -7.91 12.17
CA THR A 270 -18.26 -9.00 12.66
C THR A 270 -18.18 -10.25 11.78
N ASP A 271 -17.96 -10.10 10.47
CA ASP A 271 -17.61 -11.21 9.59
C ASP A 271 -16.12 -11.52 9.75
N ARG A 272 -15.84 -12.62 10.46
CA ARG A 272 -14.48 -13.11 10.72
C ARG A 272 -14.24 -14.48 10.10
N ARG A 273 -13.22 -14.58 9.24
CA ARG A 273 -12.89 -15.80 8.49
C ARG A 273 -11.43 -16.21 8.71
N TYR A 274 -11.14 -17.49 8.54
CA TYR A 274 -9.77 -18.00 8.62
C TYR A 274 -8.94 -17.46 7.46
N GLU A 275 -7.73 -17.00 7.79
CA GLU A 275 -6.79 -16.43 6.84
C GLU A 275 -6.24 -17.43 5.81
N THR A 276 -6.32 -18.74 6.07
CA THR A 276 -5.89 -19.79 5.12
C THR A 276 -6.95 -20.87 4.98
N LYS A 277 -6.98 -21.56 3.83
CA LYS A 277 -7.80 -22.77 3.64
C LYS A 277 -7.49 -23.86 4.64
N LEU A 278 -6.21 -24.10 4.92
CA LEU A 278 -5.81 -25.14 5.85
C LEU A 278 -6.39 -24.90 7.26
N SER A 279 -6.34 -23.66 7.76
CA SER A 279 -6.94 -23.33 9.07
C SER A 279 -8.47 -23.39 9.07
N GLU A 280 -9.11 -23.12 7.92
CA GLU A 280 -10.55 -23.30 7.77
C GLU A 280 -10.96 -24.78 7.81
N GLU A 281 -10.19 -25.65 7.15
CA GLU A 281 -10.43 -27.10 7.12
C GLU A 281 -10.18 -27.77 8.47
N THR A 282 -9.13 -27.38 9.19
CA THR A 282 -8.84 -27.93 10.52
C THR A 282 -9.64 -27.28 11.65
N GLY A 283 -10.12 -26.05 11.44
CA GLY A 283 -10.77 -25.24 12.46
C GLY A 283 -9.80 -24.67 13.51
N GLU A 284 -8.49 -24.78 13.30
CA GLU A 284 -7.46 -24.36 14.25
C GLU A 284 -7.00 -22.92 14.00
N GLN A 285 -6.73 -22.19 15.08
CA GLN A 285 -6.23 -20.82 15.03
C GLN A 285 -4.88 -20.73 15.73
N GLY A 286 -3.91 -20.08 15.10
CA GLY A 286 -2.57 -19.92 15.67
C GLY A 286 -1.67 -21.14 15.50
N GLU A 287 -1.98 -22.07 14.60
CA GLU A 287 -1.17 -23.27 14.36
C GLU A 287 -0.48 -23.24 13.00
N HIS A 288 -1.21 -22.91 11.95
CA HIS A 288 -0.73 -22.98 10.57
C HIS A 288 0.00 -21.71 10.13
N PRO A 289 1.06 -21.79 9.31
CA PRO A 289 1.72 -20.62 8.74
C PRO A 289 0.76 -19.80 7.85
N PHE A 290 0.90 -18.47 7.87
CA PHE A 290 0.13 -17.58 7.00
C PHE A 290 0.96 -16.61 6.18
N HIS A 291 1.69 -15.72 6.85
CA HIS A 291 2.49 -14.67 6.24
C HIS A 291 3.63 -14.33 7.20
N PRO A 292 4.86 -14.04 6.71
CA PRO A 292 5.93 -13.59 7.58
C PRO A 292 5.58 -12.30 8.35
N GLU A 293 6.18 -12.13 9.52
CA GLU A 293 6.02 -10.95 10.37
C GLU A 293 7.27 -10.06 10.31
N TRP A 294 7.08 -8.76 10.50
CA TRP A 294 8.16 -7.75 10.46
C TRP A 294 9.35 -8.10 11.37
N ALA A 295 9.06 -8.75 12.51
CA ALA A 295 10.05 -9.21 13.48
C ALA A 295 10.91 -10.39 12.99
N GLY A 296 10.68 -10.91 11.78
CA GLY A 296 11.52 -11.92 11.13
C GLY A 296 11.13 -13.38 11.43
N TYR A 297 9.96 -13.62 12.02
CA TYR A 297 9.42 -14.97 12.21
C TYR A 297 8.21 -15.23 11.31
N MET A 298 7.87 -16.51 11.14
CA MET A 298 6.71 -16.89 10.35
C MET A 298 5.42 -16.67 11.15
N GLY A 299 4.56 -15.77 10.68
CA GLY A 299 3.26 -15.52 11.27
C GLY A 299 2.32 -16.71 11.10
N LYS A 300 1.36 -16.79 12.02
CA LYS A 300 0.36 -17.86 12.08
C LYS A 300 -1.00 -17.35 11.60
N ALA A 301 -1.81 -18.24 11.05
CA ALA A 301 -3.16 -17.94 10.58
C ALA A 301 -4.13 -17.79 11.75
N TYR A 302 -4.94 -16.73 11.70
CA TYR A 302 -6.03 -16.46 12.64
C TYR A 302 -7.35 -16.24 11.90
N ARG A 303 -8.41 -16.05 12.68
CA ARG A 303 -9.65 -15.48 12.16
C ARG A 303 -9.52 -13.96 12.10
N ALA A 304 -9.46 -13.38 10.92
CA ALA A 304 -9.38 -11.94 10.72
C ALA A 304 -10.75 -11.36 10.36
N PRO A 305 -11.04 -10.07 10.66
CA PRO A 305 -12.17 -9.37 10.06
C PRO A 305 -12.05 -9.35 8.54
N THR A 306 -13.13 -9.01 7.84
CA THR A 306 -13.17 -9.13 6.39
C THR A 306 -13.41 -7.80 5.70
N LEU A 307 -12.79 -7.63 4.54
CA LEU A 307 -13.02 -6.52 3.63
C LEU A 307 -13.94 -7.02 2.51
N HIS A 308 -15.08 -6.36 2.35
CA HIS A 308 -16.04 -6.62 1.28
C HIS A 308 -15.87 -5.58 0.18
N VAL A 309 -15.21 -5.96 -0.91
CA VAL A 309 -14.95 -5.08 -2.05
C VAL A 309 -16.22 -4.89 -2.87
N THR A 310 -16.51 -3.63 -3.16
CA THR A 310 -17.69 -3.14 -3.88
C THR A 310 -17.30 -2.52 -5.22
N ALA A 311 -16.09 -1.95 -5.33
CA ALA A 311 -15.52 -1.55 -6.60
C ALA A 311 -14.01 -1.82 -6.64
N LEU A 312 -13.51 -2.08 -7.84
CA LEU A 312 -12.10 -2.11 -8.16
C LEU A 312 -11.87 -1.05 -9.25
N THR A 313 -11.05 -0.04 -8.94
CA THR A 313 -10.69 1.01 -9.89
C THR A 313 -9.20 0.94 -10.20
N HIS A 314 -8.83 1.18 -11.45
CA HIS A 314 -7.42 1.20 -11.84
C HIS A 314 -7.16 2.07 -13.08
N ARG A 315 -5.88 2.43 -13.25
CA ARG A 315 -5.38 2.98 -14.53
C ARG A 315 -5.54 1.96 -15.64
N ARG A 316 -5.75 2.38 -16.89
CA ARG A 316 -5.89 1.48 -18.06
C ARG A 316 -4.83 0.38 -18.11
N LEU A 317 -5.24 -0.90 -18.21
CA LEU A 317 -4.33 -2.06 -18.13
C LEU A 317 -3.32 -2.11 -19.27
N GLU A 318 -3.65 -1.58 -20.44
CA GLU A 318 -2.75 -1.44 -21.57
C GLU A 318 -1.56 -0.50 -21.29
N THR A 319 -1.70 0.38 -20.30
CA THR A 319 -0.58 1.22 -19.81
C THR A 319 0.32 0.49 -18.81
N ARG A 320 -0.01 -0.77 -18.53
CA ARG A 320 0.71 -1.73 -17.70
C ARG A 320 0.95 -1.22 -16.27
N PRO A 321 -0.09 -1.06 -15.44
CA PRO A 321 0.03 -0.40 -14.15
C PRO A 321 1.00 -1.12 -13.19
N PHE A 322 1.72 -0.33 -12.38
CA PHE A 322 2.73 -0.85 -11.47
C PHE A 322 2.12 -1.40 -10.18
N ILE A 323 2.69 -2.50 -9.71
CA ILE A 323 2.52 -3.01 -8.35
C ILE A 323 3.89 -2.91 -7.69
N GLN A 324 3.92 -2.50 -6.42
CA GLN A 324 5.11 -2.55 -5.59
C GLN A 324 4.88 -3.63 -4.53
N PRO A 325 5.13 -4.92 -4.86
CA PRO A 325 5.08 -5.96 -3.86
C PRO A 325 6.26 -5.72 -2.91
N MET A 326 5.98 -5.64 -1.62
CA MET A 326 7.03 -5.53 -0.61
C MET A 326 7.11 -6.86 0.13
N ILE A 327 8.32 -7.42 0.21
CA ILE A 327 8.56 -8.52 1.13
C ILE A 327 8.65 -8.03 2.57
N VAL A 328 8.22 -8.90 3.48
CA VAL A 328 8.43 -8.71 4.92
C VAL A 328 9.86 -9.04 5.30
N HIS A 329 10.35 -8.36 6.33
CA HIS A 329 11.70 -8.43 6.86
C HIS A 329 12.77 -8.19 5.77
N GLY A 330 12.42 -7.41 4.75
CA GLY A 330 13.31 -6.92 3.70
C GLY A 330 13.88 -5.55 4.04
N ALA A 331 14.96 -5.16 3.36
CA ALA A 331 15.58 -3.84 3.55
C ALA A 331 14.61 -2.69 3.26
N GLU A 332 13.70 -2.87 2.30
CA GLU A 332 12.69 -1.87 1.95
C GLU A 332 11.68 -1.63 3.07
N GLU A 333 11.06 -2.69 3.61
CA GLU A 333 10.14 -2.58 4.74
C GLU A 333 10.84 -1.95 5.95
N ASN A 334 12.04 -2.45 6.30
CA ASN A 334 12.82 -1.94 7.43
C ASN A 334 13.15 -0.45 7.28
N ALA A 335 13.44 0.02 6.06
CA ALA A 335 13.78 1.42 5.82
C ALA A 335 12.57 2.36 5.93
N ILE A 336 11.35 1.87 5.68
CA ILE A 336 10.13 2.65 5.82
C ILE A 336 9.65 2.67 7.29
N GLN A 337 9.87 1.57 8.03
CA GLN A 337 9.47 1.45 9.44
C GLN A 337 10.47 2.04 10.46
N SER A 338 11.64 2.55 10.03
CA SER A 338 12.72 3.05 10.92
C SER A 338 13.08 4.52 10.75
#